data_AF-A0A8T5VDN3-F1
#
_entry.id   AF-A0A8T5VDN3-F1
#
_cell.length_a   1.000
_cell.length_b   1.000
_cell.length_c   1.000
_cell.angle_alpha   90.00
_cell.angle_beta   90.00
_cell.angle_gamma   90.00
#
_symmetry.space_group_name_H-M   'P 1'
#
loop_
_entity.id
_entity.type
_entity.pdbx_description
1 polymer ?
#
loop_
_entity_poly.entity_id
_entity_poly.type
_entity_poly.pdbx_seq_one_letter_code
_entity_poly.pdbx_strand_id
1 'polypeptide(L)' 'MRPKIKEHTCPLCNGTGFPKSKEPAHPGRKIYPVKCESCQGKGKISEMT' A
#
# COMPACT_ATOMS: atom_id res chain seq x y z
N MET A 1 13.36 6.33 -26.61
CA MET A 1 12.67 5.16 -26.03
C MET A 1 12.02 5.60 -24.72
N ARG A 2 10.74 5.28 -24.46
CA ARG A 2 10.11 5.62 -23.16
C ARG A 2 10.70 4.69 -22.10
N PRO A 3 11.15 5.19 -20.93
CA PRO A 3 11.61 4.33 -19.86
C PRO A 3 10.46 3.39 -19.48
N LYS A 4 10.72 2.10 -19.57
CA LYS A 4 9.74 1.06 -19.27
C LYS A 4 9.70 0.97 -17.75
N ILE A 5 8.92 1.84 -17.11
CA ILE A 5 8.74 1.85 -15.66
C ILE A 5 8.18 0.48 -15.29
N LYS A 6 8.99 -0.34 -14.62
CA LYS A 6 8.54 -1.63 -14.10
C LYS A 6 7.82 -1.33 -12.79
N GLU A 7 6.51 -1.20 -12.87
CA GLU A 7 5.66 -1.13 -11.68
C GLU A 7 5.37 -2.56 -11.21
N HIS A 8 5.80 -2.87 -9.99
CA HIS A 8 5.50 -4.14 -9.35
C HIS A 8 4.52 -3.91 -8.19
N THR A 9 3.58 -4.83 -8.02
CA THR A 9 2.69 -4.82 -6.87
C THR A 9 3.51 -4.90 -5.59
N CYS A 10 3.27 -4.00 -4.63
CA CYS A 10 4.00 -3.99 -3.37
C CYS A 10 3.71 -5.30 -2.62
N PRO A 11 4.72 -6.14 -2.32
CA PRO A 11 4.50 -7.43 -1.68
C PRO A 11 4.11 -7.31 -0.21
N LEU A 12 4.40 -6.17 0.44
CA LEU A 12 4.10 -5.95 1.85
C LEU A 12 2.62 -5.60 2.11
N CYS A 13 1.97 -4.94 1.16
CA CYS A 13 0.53 -4.63 1.25
C CYS A 13 -0.30 -5.36 0.19
N ASN A 14 0.31 -6.22 -0.63
CA ASN A 14 -0.36 -6.90 -1.76
C ASN A 14 -1.17 -5.95 -2.66
N GLY A 15 -0.64 -4.76 -2.94
CA GLY A 15 -1.34 -3.83 -3.84
C GLY A 15 -2.33 -2.88 -3.18
N THR A 16 -2.68 -3.06 -1.91
CA THR A 16 -3.70 -2.22 -1.26
C THR A 16 -3.19 -0.84 -0.86
N GLY A 17 -1.88 -0.68 -0.68
CA GLY A 17 -1.27 0.53 -0.13
C GLY A 17 -1.41 0.68 1.39
N PHE A 18 -2.19 -0.18 2.04
CA PHE A 18 -2.45 -0.13 3.48
C PHE A 18 -2.30 -1.52 4.11
N PRO A 19 -1.82 -1.63 5.36
CA PRO A 19 -1.85 -2.89 6.07
C PRO A 19 -3.30 -3.36 6.19
N LYS A 20 -3.50 -4.68 6.33
CA LYS A 20 -4.82 -5.23 6.66
C LYS A 20 -5.31 -4.57 7.95
N SER A 21 -6.26 -3.65 7.83
CA SER A 21 -6.86 -3.01 8.99
C SER A 21 -7.60 -4.08 9.77
N LYS A 22 -7.35 -4.15 11.08
CA LYS A 22 -8.24 -4.89 11.97
C LYS A 22 -9.55 -4.10 12.08
N GLU A 23 -10.65 -4.80 12.21
CA GLU A 23 -11.93 -4.18 12.54
C GLU A 23 -11.79 -3.44 13.88
N PRO A 24 -12.48 -2.30 14.03
CA PRO A 24 -12.50 -1.60 15.31
C PRO A 24 -13.12 -2.49 16.38
N ALA A 25 -12.35 -2.74 17.44
CA ALA A 25 -12.80 -3.52 18.60
C ALA A 25 -14.03 -2.89 19.29
N HIS A 26 -14.31 -1.61 19.02
CA HIS A 26 -15.47 -0.90 19.56
C HIS A 26 -16.34 -0.36 18.42
N PRO A 27 -17.67 -0.59 18.48
CA PRO A 27 -18.61 -0.05 17.52
C PRO A 27 -18.58 1.49 17.54
N GLY A 28 -18.64 2.09 16.35
CA GLY A 28 -18.65 3.55 16.18
C GLY A 28 -17.27 4.21 16.07
N ARG A 29 -16.17 3.48 16.26
CA ARG A 29 -14.82 4.04 16.10
C ARG A 29 -14.26 3.73 14.71
N LYS A 30 -13.90 4.76 13.94
CA LYS A 30 -13.20 4.58 12.65
C LYS A 30 -11.72 4.31 12.90
N ILE A 31 -11.16 3.27 12.28
CA ILE A 31 -9.72 3.04 12.22
C ILE A 31 -9.23 3.53 10.87
N TYR A 32 -8.25 4.43 10.90
CA TYR A 32 -7.53 4.86 9.71
C TYR A 32 -6.21 4.09 9.67
N PRO A 33 -6.08 3.06 8.82
CA PRO A 33 -4.83 2.32 8.72
C PRO A 33 -3.72 3.25 8.24
N VAL A 34 -2.55 3.13 8.85
CA VAL A 34 -1.35 3.85 8.42
C VAL A 34 -0.98 3.43 7.00
N LYS A 35 -0.40 4.33 6.21
CA LYS A 35 0.06 3.98 4.86
C LYS A 35 1.15 2.91 4.95
N CYS A 36 1.17 1.98 4.00
CA CYS A 36 2.25 1.01 3.87
C CYS A 36 3.56 1.76 3.64
N GLU A 37 4.56 1.57 4.52
CA GLU A 37 5.80 2.33 4.49
C GLU A 37 6.62 2.06 3.22
N SER A 38 6.59 0.82 2.73
CA SER A 38 7.37 0.40 1.55
C SER A 38 6.90 1.01 0.24
N CYS A 39 5.59 1.18 0.04
CA CYS A 39 5.04 1.84 -1.16
C CYS A 39 4.44 3.22 -0.86
N GLN A 40 4.57 3.71 0.38
CA GLN A 40 4.00 4.96 0.88
C GLN A 40 2.51 5.16 0.57
N GLY A 41 1.72 4.08 0.58
CA GLY A 41 0.29 4.14 0.25
C GLY A 41 -0.06 3.97 -1.22
N LYS A 42 0.92 3.75 -2.11
CA LYS A 42 0.68 3.63 -3.56
C LYS A 42 0.18 2.24 -3.98
N GLY A 43 0.42 1.21 -3.17
CA GLY A 43 0.13 -0.19 -3.51
C GLY A 43 1.09 -0.79 -4.54
N LYS A 44 1.84 0.04 -5.26
CA LYS A 44 2.81 -0.36 -6.28
C LYS A 44 4.14 0.32 -6.05
N ILE A 45 5.22 -0.39 -6.34
CA ILE A 45 6.59 0.10 -6.27
C ILE A 45 7.07 0.24 -7.71
N SER A 46 7.37 1.46 -8.11
CA SER A 46 8.00 1.74 -9.39
C SER A 46 9.51 1.65 -9.22
N GLU A 47 10.12 0.60 -9.75
CA GLU A 47 11.57 0.54 -9.85
C GLU A 47 11.97 1.27 -11.14
N MET A 48 12.56 2.45 -10.99
CA MET A 48 13.24 3.12 -12.11
C MET A 48 14.64 2.53 -12.19
N THR A 49 14.78 1.47 -12.99
CA THR A 49 16.08 1.03 -13.53
C THR A 49 16.34 1.77 -14.83
#